data_AF-A0A3D2UZC5-F1
#
_entry.id   AF-A0A3D2UZC5-F1
#
_cell.length_a   1.000
_cell.length_b   1.000
_cell.length_c   1.000
_cell.angle_alpha   90.00
_cell.angle_beta   90.00
_cell.angle_gamma   90.00
#
_symmetry.space_group_name_H-M   'P 1'
#
loop_
_entity.id
_entity.type
_entity.pdbx_description
1 polymer ?
#
loop_
_entity_poly.entity_id
_entity_poly.type
_entity_poly.pdbx_seq_one_letter_code
_entity_poly.pdbx_strand_id
1 'polypeptide(L)'
;RFEDNARPNSNAVSALNLLKLYNFTLHKPFREKAKTIFTLAGDMMNTSHNAFAQMFIALDFYLDRSKEVVVVGPKQSREKDSILKMLRGEFLPNKTVGYIPPDAESSFPIFANKTTAEGRTIVYVCENNICKYPTEELAKARELVKDNKRYSLK
;
A
#
# COMPACT_ATOMS: atom_id res chain seq x y z
N ARG A 1 9.79 11.62 -19.79
CA ARG A 1 9.77 10.33 -20.51
C ARG A 1 8.97 9.35 -19.68
N PHE A 2 8.04 8.61 -20.29
CA PHE A 2 7.11 7.73 -19.58
C PHE A 2 7.52 6.25 -19.57
N GLU A 3 8.50 5.86 -20.39
CA GLU A 3 8.98 4.49 -20.50
C GLU A 3 9.89 4.10 -19.33
N ASP A 4 9.67 2.89 -18.83
CA ASP A 4 10.57 2.10 -18.01
C ASP A 4 11.53 1.32 -18.92
N ASN A 5 12.81 1.37 -18.58
CA ASN A 5 13.82 0.52 -19.21
C ASN A 5 14.43 -0.36 -18.10
N ALA A 6 15.75 -0.47 -17.97
CA ALA A 6 16.37 -1.07 -16.78
C ALA A 6 16.09 -0.32 -15.46
N ARG A 7 15.49 0.88 -15.50
CA ARG A 7 15.19 1.72 -14.33
C ARG A 7 13.71 2.14 -14.32
N PRO A 8 13.10 2.27 -13.13
CA PRO A 8 11.75 2.80 -12.99
C PRO A 8 11.70 4.25 -13.48
N ASN A 9 10.65 4.59 -14.21
CA ASN A 9 10.38 5.94 -14.67
C ASN A 9 9.78 6.78 -13.54
N SER A 10 10.07 8.08 -13.56
CA SER A 10 9.66 9.00 -12.50
C SER A 10 8.13 9.09 -12.37
N ASN A 11 7.39 9.00 -13.47
CA ASN A 11 5.93 9.12 -13.47
C ASN A 11 5.26 7.92 -12.81
N ALA A 12 5.74 6.69 -13.05
CA ALA A 12 5.26 5.49 -12.37
C ALA A 12 5.54 5.55 -10.87
N VAL A 13 6.75 5.96 -10.47
CA VAL A 13 7.10 6.15 -9.05
C VAL A 13 6.25 7.25 -8.41
N SER A 14 6.02 8.36 -9.11
CA SER A 14 5.11 9.42 -8.66
C SER A 14 3.68 8.91 -8.50
N ALA A 15 3.16 8.12 -9.44
CA ALA A 15 1.84 7.53 -9.34
C ALA A 15 1.74 6.63 -8.10
N LEU A 16 2.70 5.72 -7.86
CA LEU A 16 2.75 4.88 -6.66
C LEU A 16 2.76 5.71 -5.37
N ASN A 17 3.56 6.78 -5.31
CA ASN A 17 3.64 7.65 -4.14
C ASN A 17 2.32 8.40 -3.90
N LEU A 18 1.68 8.90 -4.97
CA LEU A 18 0.38 9.56 -4.90
C LEU A 18 -0.70 8.62 -4.37
N LEU A 19 -0.72 7.36 -4.80
CA LEU A 19 -1.65 6.36 -4.27
C LEU A 19 -1.42 6.07 -2.78
N LYS A 20 -0.16 5.94 -2.36
CA LYS A 20 0.17 5.78 -0.93
C LYS A 20 -0.25 7.01 -0.12
N LEU A 21 0.03 8.22 -0.61
CA LEU A 21 -0.39 9.46 0.03
C LEU A 21 -1.91 9.56 0.14
N TYR A 22 -2.65 9.15 -0.88
CA TYR A 22 -4.10 9.04 -0.81
C TYR A 22 -4.52 8.08 0.32
N ASN A 23 -3.93 6.90 0.42
CA ASN A 23 -4.26 5.96 1.50
C ASN A 23 -3.92 6.49 2.89
N PHE A 24 -2.85 7.28 3.04
CA PHE A 24 -2.52 7.92 4.33
C PHE A 24 -3.49 9.04 4.71
N THR A 25 -3.90 9.86 3.74
CA THR A 25 -4.52 11.18 3.97
C THR A 25 -6.00 11.26 3.62
N LEU A 26 -6.50 10.34 2.80
CA LEU A 26 -7.79 10.39 2.11
C LEU A 26 -7.99 11.65 1.26
N HIS A 27 -6.92 12.37 0.95
CA HIS A 27 -6.96 13.56 0.14
C HIS A 27 -7.09 13.18 -1.34
N LYS A 28 -8.34 13.20 -1.85
CA LYS A 28 -8.72 12.81 -3.21
C LYS A 28 -7.82 13.37 -4.34
N PRO A 29 -7.33 14.62 -4.28
CA PRO A 29 -6.44 15.15 -5.31
C PRO A 29 -5.18 14.32 -5.58
N PHE A 30 -4.65 13.57 -4.60
CA PHE A 30 -3.53 12.67 -4.88
C PHE A 30 -3.93 11.53 -5.82
N ARG A 31 -5.09 10.91 -5.58
CA ARG A 31 -5.62 9.84 -6.44
C ARG A 31 -5.98 10.34 -7.84
N GLU A 32 -6.53 11.56 -7.95
CA GLU A 32 -6.83 12.17 -9.25
C GLU A 32 -5.55 12.52 -10.02
N LYS A 33 -4.49 13.00 -9.35
CA LYS A 33 -3.20 13.23 -10.01
C LYS A 33 -2.58 11.93 -10.54
N ALA A 34 -2.69 10.83 -9.79
CA ALA A 34 -2.27 9.51 -10.27
C ALA A 34 -3.07 9.09 -11.52
N LYS A 35 -4.40 9.29 -11.50
CA LYS A 35 -5.26 9.05 -12.67
C LYS A 35 -4.80 9.84 -13.90
N THR A 36 -4.46 11.12 -13.75
CA THR A 36 -3.95 11.93 -14.86
C THR A 36 -2.68 11.34 -15.48
N ILE A 37 -1.75 10.82 -14.66
CA ILE A 37 -0.54 10.16 -15.16
C ILE A 37 -0.91 8.96 -16.05
N PHE A 38 -1.85 8.12 -15.60
CA PHE A 38 -2.31 6.96 -16.38
C PHE A 38 -3.01 7.36 -17.67
N THR A 39 -3.88 8.38 -17.63
CA THR A 39 -4.55 8.89 -18.83
C THR A 39 -3.55 9.38 -19.88
N LEU A 40 -2.50 10.08 -19.47
CA LEU A 40 -1.45 10.58 -20.38
C LEU A 40 -0.55 9.47 -20.93
N ALA A 41 -0.36 8.38 -20.17
CA ALA A 41 0.47 7.26 -20.57
C ALA A 41 -0.29 6.17 -21.36
N GLY A 42 -1.62 6.19 -21.33
CA GLY A 42 -2.48 5.07 -21.75
C GLY A 42 -2.19 4.54 -23.15
N ASP A 43 -2.12 5.43 -24.15
CA ASP A 43 -1.86 5.02 -25.54
C ASP A 43 -0.47 4.40 -25.73
N MET A 44 0.54 4.93 -25.02
CA MET A 44 1.90 4.38 -25.05
C MET A 44 1.97 3.02 -24.36
N MET A 45 1.29 2.88 -23.23
CA MET A 45 1.20 1.62 -22.48
C MET A 45 0.55 0.52 -23.32
N ASN A 46 -0.49 0.87 -24.08
CA ASN A 46 -1.23 -0.07 -24.94
C ASN A 46 -0.47 -0.45 -26.23
N THR A 47 0.47 0.37 -26.68
CA THR A 47 1.24 0.10 -27.91
C THR A 47 2.59 -0.56 -27.60
N SER A 48 3.19 -0.24 -26.46
CA SER A 48 4.56 -0.65 -26.10
C SER A 48 4.65 -1.28 -24.72
N HIS A 49 3.76 -2.22 -24.40
CA HIS A 49 3.59 -2.85 -23.08
C HIS A 49 4.89 -3.17 -22.32
N ASN A 50 5.88 -3.73 -23.02
CA ASN A 50 7.15 -4.16 -22.42
C ASN A 50 8.00 -3.00 -21.86
N ALA A 51 7.73 -1.76 -22.27
CA ALA A 51 8.42 -0.55 -21.82
C ALA A 51 7.73 0.13 -20.62
N PHE A 52 6.74 -0.49 -19.98
CA PHE A 52 5.89 0.18 -18.97
C PHE A 52 5.64 -0.67 -17.71
N ALA A 53 6.53 -1.60 -17.39
CA ALA A 53 6.34 -2.54 -16.29
C ALA A 53 6.02 -1.87 -14.94
N GLN A 54 6.69 -0.77 -14.58
CA GLN A 54 6.40 -0.06 -13.33
C GLN A 54 5.12 0.76 -13.41
N MET A 55 4.81 1.32 -14.58
CA MET A 55 3.53 1.97 -14.78
C MET A 55 2.36 0.99 -14.65
N PHE A 56 2.51 -0.27 -15.11
CA PHE A 56 1.51 -1.31 -14.89
C PHE A 56 1.36 -1.72 -13.43
N ILE A 57 2.45 -1.78 -12.65
CA ILE A 57 2.38 -1.97 -11.20
C ILE A 57 1.59 -0.84 -10.54
N ALA A 58 1.83 0.42 -10.95
CA ALA A 58 1.10 1.57 -10.44
C ALA A 58 -0.38 1.55 -10.84
N LEU A 59 -0.68 1.15 -12.08
CA LEU A 59 -2.05 1.04 -12.58
C LEU A 59 -2.81 -0.10 -11.88
N ASP A 60 -2.17 -1.24 -11.64
CA ASP A 60 -2.74 -2.35 -10.86
C ASP A 60 -3.10 -1.88 -9.45
N PHE A 61 -2.21 -1.16 -8.76
CA PHE A 61 -2.53 -0.54 -7.47
C PHE A 61 -3.78 0.36 -7.59
N TYR A 62 -3.84 1.24 -8.60
CA TYR A 62 -4.98 2.16 -8.77
C TYR A 62 -6.33 1.45 -8.96
N LEU A 63 -6.33 0.29 -9.63
CA LEU A 63 -7.52 -0.50 -9.99
C LEU A 63 -7.89 -1.57 -8.95
N ASP A 64 -6.96 -1.88 -8.04
CA ASP A 64 -7.14 -2.87 -6.99
C ASP A 64 -7.86 -2.30 -5.75
N ARG A 65 -8.28 -3.19 -4.84
CA ARG A 65 -8.61 -2.87 -3.46
C ARG A 65 -7.32 -2.93 -2.64
N SER A 66 -6.52 -1.87 -2.75
CA SER A 66 -5.20 -1.83 -2.11
C SER A 66 -5.28 -2.06 -0.60
N LYS A 67 -4.34 -2.83 -0.04
CA LYS A 67 -4.25 -3.06 1.40
C LYS A 67 -3.65 -1.85 2.12
N GLU A 68 -4.35 -1.38 3.14
CA GLU A 68 -3.85 -0.41 4.12
C GLU A 68 -3.41 -1.18 5.36
N VAL A 69 -2.10 -1.31 5.57
CA VAL A 69 -1.53 -2.11 6.66
C VAL A 69 -0.98 -1.19 7.73
N VAL A 70 -1.55 -1.23 8.93
CA VAL A 70 -1.06 -0.47 10.08
C VAL A 70 -0.50 -1.42 11.12
N VAL A 71 0.76 -1.21 11.49
CA VAL A 71 1.40 -1.90 12.61
C VAL A 71 1.40 -0.96 13.81
N VAL A 72 0.71 -1.35 14.88
CA VAL A 72 0.72 -0.64 16.16
C VAL A 72 1.52 -1.47 17.15
N GLY A 73 2.57 -0.92 17.75
CA GLY A 73 3.36 -1.68 18.72
C GLY A 73 4.54 -0.89 19.31
N PRO A 74 5.12 -1.33 20.44
CA PRO A 74 6.20 -0.62 21.10
C PRO A 74 7.41 -0.41 20.18
N LYS A 75 8.11 0.72 20.37
CA LYS A 75 9.31 1.08 19.59
C LYS A 75 10.36 -0.05 19.61
N GLN A 76 10.53 -0.67 20.77
CA GLN A 76 11.50 -1.73 21.06
C GLN A 76 10.85 -3.13 21.09
N SER A 77 10.02 -3.48 20.09
CA SER A 77 9.40 -4.81 19.96
C SER A 77 10.00 -5.60 18.80
N ARG A 78 10.48 -6.82 19.10
CA ARG A 78 11.00 -7.77 18.10
C ARG A 78 9.90 -8.27 17.16
N GLU A 79 8.67 -8.38 17.66
CA GLU A 79 7.48 -8.78 16.91
C GLU A 79 7.17 -7.72 15.85
N LYS A 80 7.11 -6.44 16.24
CA LYS A 80 6.97 -5.31 15.32
C LYS A 80 8.06 -5.30 14.26
N ASP A 81 9.32 -5.51 14.64
CA ASP A 81 10.43 -5.54 13.68
C ASP A 81 10.29 -6.69 12.69
N SER A 82 9.88 -7.88 13.15
CA SER A 82 9.67 -9.06 12.31
C SER A 82 8.53 -8.83 11.31
N ILE A 83 7.43 -8.22 11.73
CA ILE A 83 6.29 -7.85 10.87
C ILE A 83 6.72 -6.80 9.84
N LEU A 84 7.37 -5.72 10.24
CA LEU A 84 7.82 -4.68 9.31
C LEU A 84 8.85 -5.21 8.31
N LYS A 85 9.74 -6.11 8.74
CA LYS A 85 10.69 -6.80 7.86
C LYS A 85 9.97 -7.63 6.80
N MET A 86 8.96 -8.41 7.19
CA MET A 86 8.13 -9.19 6.26
C MET A 86 7.44 -8.28 5.23
N LEU A 87 6.78 -7.22 5.71
CA LEU A 87 6.06 -6.28 4.84
C LEU A 87 6.97 -5.56 3.84
N ARG A 88 8.23 -5.28 4.20
CA ARG A 88 9.21 -4.60 3.34
C ARG A 88 9.99 -5.55 2.45
N GLY A 89 10.19 -6.80 2.87
CA GLY A 89 10.98 -7.81 2.15
C GLY A 89 10.20 -8.55 1.07
N GLU A 90 8.87 -8.57 1.15
CA GLU A 90 8.02 -9.25 0.17
C GLU A 90 7.43 -8.30 -0.87
N PHE A 91 7.43 -8.76 -2.13
CA PHE A 91 6.78 -8.07 -3.23
C PHE A 91 5.25 -8.18 -3.07
N LEU A 92 4.67 -7.12 -2.49
CA LEU A 92 3.23 -6.90 -2.42
C LEU A 92 3.01 -5.48 -2.97
N PRO A 93 2.64 -5.33 -4.26
CA PRO A 93 2.64 -4.05 -4.96
C PRO A 93 1.51 -3.11 -4.51
N ASN A 94 0.34 -3.66 -4.18
CA ASN A 94 -0.88 -2.89 -3.92
C ASN A 94 -1.09 -2.68 -2.42
N LYS A 95 -0.07 -2.14 -1.74
CA LYS A 95 -0.14 -1.88 -0.30
C LYS A 95 0.44 -0.54 0.11
N THR A 96 -0.14 -0.01 1.18
CA THR A 96 0.39 1.11 1.96
C THR A 96 0.66 0.61 3.37
N VAL A 97 1.87 0.84 3.89
CA VAL A 97 2.28 0.36 5.22
C VAL A 97 2.56 1.56 6.12
N GLY A 98 1.85 1.64 7.24
CA GLY A 98 2.09 2.59 8.31
C GLY A 98 2.54 1.89 9.59
N TYR A 99 3.34 2.58 10.40
CA TYR A 99 3.69 2.16 11.75
C TYR A 99 3.46 3.33 12.70
N ILE A 100 2.86 3.05 13.85
CA ILE A 100 2.67 4.04 14.92
C ILE A 100 2.90 3.35 16.27
N PRO A 101 3.73 3.90 17.17
CA PRO A 101 3.84 3.39 18.52
C PRO A 101 2.60 3.78 19.36
N PRO A 102 2.27 3.04 20.43
CA PRO A 102 1.04 3.26 21.22
C PRO A 102 0.89 4.66 21.82
N ASP A 103 2.02 5.32 22.10
CA ASP A 103 2.13 6.64 22.72
C ASP A 103 2.13 7.80 21.69
N ALA A 104 2.13 7.50 20.39
CA ALA A 104 2.16 8.53 19.37
C ALA A 104 0.76 8.85 18.84
N GLU A 105 0.54 10.15 18.60
CA GLU A 105 -0.62 10.63 17.87
C GLU A 105 -0.24 10.91 16.42
N SER A 106 -1.20 10.71 15.51
CA SER A 106 -1.04 11.09 14.11
C SER A 106 -2.33 11.68 13.60
N SER A 107 -2.22 12.75 12.81
CA SER A 107 -3.33 13.37 12.11
C SER A 107 -3.74 12.62 10.84
N PHE A 108 -2.98 11.60 10.43
CA PHE A 108 -3.31 10.84 9.22
C PHE A 108 -4.46 9.85 9.48
N PRO A 109 -5.56 9.92 8.70
CA PRO A 109 -6.74 9.06 8.86
C PRO A 109 -6.46 7.55 8.93
N ILE A 110 -5.42 7.06 8.24
CA ILE A 110 -5.06 5.63 8.26
C ILE A 110 -4.81 5.09 9.69
N PHE A 111 -4.33 5.93 10.61
CA PHE A 111 -4.04 5.56 12.00
C PHE A 111 -5.23 5.75 12.94
N ALA A 112 -6.34 6.32 12.47
CA ALA A 112 -7.50 6.57 13.30
C ALA A 112 -8.06 5.26 13.89
N ASN A 113 -8.30 5.27 15.20
CA ASN A 113 -8.84 4.14 15.97
C ASN A 113 -7.98 2.86 15.88
N LYS A 114 -6.67 2.98 15.69
CA LYS A 114 -5.72 1.85 15.69
C LYS A 114 -4.96 1.84 17.01
N THR A 115 -5.31 0.91 17.87
CA THR A 115 -4.72 0.79 19.22
C THR A 115 -3.95 -0.51 19.39
N THR A 116 -3.12 -0.56 20.42
CA THR A 116 -2.53 -1.79 20.93
C THR A 116 -3.49 -2.45 21.94
N ALA A 117 -3.37 -3.76 22.14
CA ALA A 117 -3.95 -4.48 23.26
C ALA A 117 -2.81 -4.88 24.21
N GLU A 118 -2.85 -4.38 25.45
CA GLU A 118 -1.90 -4.75 26.51
C GLU A 118 -0.41 -4.58 26.12
N GLY A 119 -0.09 -3.59 25.30
CA GLY A 119 1.28 -3.30 24.86
C GLY A 119 1.82 -4.27 23.80
N ARG A 120 1.00 -5.18 23.26
CA ARG A 120 1.38 -6.10 22.19
C ARG A 120 1.39 -5.44 20.82
N THR A 121 2.14 -6.03 19.90
CA THR A 121 2.12 -5.58 18.50
C THR A 121 0.87 -6.10 17.81
N ILE A 122 0.07 -5.19 17.24
CA ILE A 122 -1.14 -5.49 16.49
C ILE A 122 -0.98 -5.03 15.04
N VAL A 123 -1.42 -5.87 14.11
CA VAL A 123 -1.51 -5.57 12.69
C VAL A 123 -2.97 -5.41 12.29
N TYR A 124 -3.28 -4.26 11.71
CA TYR A 124 -4.54 -3.98 11.05
C TYR A 124 -4.34 -4.06 9.55
N VAL A 125 -5.20 -4.80 8.86
CA VAL A 125 -5.21 -4.88 7.39
C VAL A 125 -6.58 -4.43 6.91
N CYS A 126 -6.62 -3.31 6.22
CA CYS A 126 -7.84 -2.65 5.78
C CYS A 126 -7.90 -2.55 4.26
N GLU A 127 -9.11 -2.50 3.72
CA GLU A 127 -9.41 -2.24 2.32
C GLU A 127 -10.50 -1.18 2.26
N ASN A 128 -10.27 -0.12 1.47
CA ASN A 128 -11.20 1.00 1.37
C ASN A 128 -11.57 1.59 2.75
N ASN A 129 -10.58 1.73 3.64
CA ASN A 129 -10.74 2.18 5.02
C ASN A 129 -11.55 1.26 5.96
N ILE A 130 -11.89 0.04 5.51
CA ILE A 130 -12.59 -0.95 6.35
C ILE A 130 -11.61 -2.05 6.71
N CYS A 131 -11.39 -2.24 8.01
CA CYS A 131 -10.41 -3.19 8.51
C CYS A 131 -11.01 -4.58 8.71
N LYS A 132 -10.24 -5.62 8.34
CA LYS A 132 -10.48 -6.99 8.83
C LYS A 132 -10.15 -7.05 10.33
N TYR A 133 -10.51 -8.16 10.98
CA TYR A 133 -10.19 -8.35 12.39
C TYR A 133 -8.66 -8.23 12.60
N PRO A 134 -8.21 -7.39 13.55
CA PRO A 134 -6.78 -7.19 13.81
C PRO A 134 -6.10 -8.48 14.30
N THR A 135 -4.81 -8.61 14.06
CA THR A 135 -4.06 -9.82 14.44
C THR A 135 -2.71 -9.49 15.07
N GLU A 136 -2.29 -10.32 16.01
CA GLU A 136 -0.98 -10.27 16.65
C GLU A 136 0.01 -11.27 16.01
N GLU A 137 -0.50 -12.18 15.18
CA GLU A 137 0.28 -13.29 14.64
C GLU A 137 0.91 -12.94 13.30
N LEU A 138 2.23 -13.13 13.18
CA LEU A 138 2.97 -12.90 11.94
C LEU A 138 2.41 -13.73 10.77
N ALA A 139 2.05 -14.99 11.02
CA ALA A 139 1.51 -15.89 9.99
C ALA A 139 0.16 -15.38 9.46
N LYS A 140 -0.73 -14.93 10.36
CA LYS A 140 -2.02 -14.37 9.96
C LYS A 140 -1.88 -13.03 9.27
N ALA A 141 -1.02 -12.14 9.76
CA ALA A 141 -0.70 -10.88 9.09
C ALA A 141 -0.23 -11.12 7.65
N ARG A 142 0.66 -12.10 7.45
CA ARG A 142 1.14 -12.53 6.13
C ARG A 142 0.02 -13.05 5.22
N GLU A 143 -0.90 -13.85 5.74
CA GLU A 143 -2.06 -14.34 4.99
C GLU A 143 -2.95 -13.17 4.54
N LEU A 144 -3.28 -12.26 5.46
CA LEU A 144 -4.18 -11.13 5.19
C LEU A 144 -3.62 -10.16 4.14
N VAL A 145 -2.31 -9.91 4.13
CA VAL A 145 -1.68 -9.00 3.15
C VAL A 145 -1.46 -9.64 1.78
N LYS A 146 -1.54 -10.97 1.66
CA LYS A 146 -1.42 -11.71 0.39
C LYS A 146 -2.75 -11.97 -0.30
N ASP A 147 -3.86 -11.68 0.38
CA ASP A 147 -5.20 -11.79 -0.18
C ASP A 147 -5.40 -10.77 -1.31
N ASN A 148 -5.22 -11.22 -2.56
CA ASN A 148 -5.33 -10.37 -3.75
C ASN A 148 -6.74 -10.44 -4.34
N LYS A 149 -7.18 -9.33 -4.94
CA LYS A 149 -8.39 -9.31 -5.77
C LYS A 149 -8.21 -10.28 -6.94
N ARG A 150 -9.14 -11.22 -7.07
CA ARG A 150 -9.22 -12.08 -8.25
C ARG A 150 -9.92 -11.31 -9.36
N TYR A 151 -9.21 -11.06 -10.46
CA TYR A 151 -9.79 -10.49 -11.67
C TYR A 151 -10.47 -11.61 -12.46
N SER A 152 -11.76 -11.44 -12.76
CA SER A 152 -12.43 -12.22 -13.80
C SER A 152 -12.33 -11.42 -15.09
N LEU A 153 -11.42 -11.84 -15.97
CA LEU A 153 -11.41 -11.35 -17.35
C LEU A 153 -12.59 -12.05 -18.05
N LYS A 154 -13.60 -11.27 -18.44
CA LYS A 154 -14.65 -11.73 -19.35
C LYS A 154 -14.18 -11.56 -20.77
#